data_AF-A0A848UM62-F1
#
_entry.id   AF-A0A848UM62-F1
#
_cell.length_a   1.000
_cell.length_b   1.000
_cell.length_c   1.000
_cell.angle_alpha   90.00
_cell.angle_beta   90.00
_cell.angle_gamma   90.00
#
_symmetry.space_group_name_H-M   'P 1'
#
loop_
_entity.id
_entity.type
_entity.pdbx_description
1 polymer ?
#
loop_
_entity_poly.entity_id
_entity_poly.type
_entity_poly.pdbx_seq_one_letter_code
_entity_poly.pdbx_strand_id
1 'polypeptide(L)'
;MDINQTKEAVKKEEGFRLEVYKCTEGHLTGGYGHKMLEGEVAPTDHAGWLVLFERDFARAVTGADDLLMLCPDINDSARNIVVEMVYQMGAYGVSKFKGMLKALQDGDYKQASVEMLDSRWAKQTPNRANRMAERMANI
;
A
#
# COMPACT_ATOMS: atom_id res chain seq x y z
N MET A 1 -6.65 -14.55 -1.57
CA MET A 1 -5.57 -13.59 -1.30
C MET A 1 -4.56 -14.21 -0.33
N ASP A 2 -3.25 -14.16 -0.62
CA ASP A 2 -2.20 -14.57 0.32
C ASP A 2 -1.75 -13.38 1.18
N ILE A 3 -2.22 -13.34 2.44
CA ILE A 3 -1.89 -12.30 3.41
C ILE A 3 -0.40 -12.26 3.73
N ASN A 4 0.24 -13.42 3.86
CA ASN A 4 1.64 -13.48 4.30
C ASN A 4 2.56 -12.98 3.19
N GLN A 5 2.29 -13.38 1.94
CA GLN A 5 3.03 -12.86 0.79
C GLN A 5 2.92 -11.33 0.69
N THR A 6 1.73 -10.78 0.90
CA THR A 6 1.49 -9.33 0.83
C THR A 6 2.21 -8.59 1.95
N LYS A 7 2.21 -9.14 3.17
CA LYS A 7 2.97 -8.57 4.29
C LYS A 7 4.47 -8.51 4.00
N GLU A 8 5.04 -9.57 3.45
CA GLU A 8 6.46 -9.60 3.12
C GLU A 8 6.82 -8.65 1.98
N ALA A 9 5.92 -8.47 0.99
CA ALA A 9 6.08 -7.44 -0.04
C ALA A 9 6.10 -6.03 0.56
N VAL A 10 5.15 -5.71 1.45
CA VAL A 10 5.11 -4.42 2.16
C VAL A 10 6.39 -4.21 2.98
N LYS A 11 6.79 -5.17 3.81
CA LYS A 11 8.01 -5.06 4.63
C LYS A 11 9.26 -4.83 3.78
N LYS A 12 9.35 -5.49 2.62
CA LYS A 12 10.46 -5.32 1.68
C LYS A 12 10.50 -3.93 1.06
N GLU A 13 9.35 -3.37 0.70
CA GLU A 13 9.25 -2.04 0.09
C GLU A 13 9.49 -0.91 1.10
N GLU A 14 9.00 -1.06 2.34
CA GLU A 14 9.14 -0.05 3.40
C GLU A 14 10.51 -0.10 4.09
N GLY A 15 11.04 -1.31 4.29
CA GLY A 15 12.21 -1.56 5.14
C GLY A 15 11.93 -1.33 6.63
N PHE A 16 12.75 -1.91 7.50
CA PHE A 16 12.61 -1.75 8.95
C PHE A 16 13.54 -0.66 9.48
N ARG A 17 13.01 0.23 10.34
CA ARG A 17 13.81 1.19 11.13
C ARG A 17 13.36 1.17 12.59
N LEU A 18 14.30 0.84 13.48
CA LEU A 18 14.02 0.83 14.93
C LEU A 18 13.80 2.24 15.47
N GLU A 19 14.68 3.18 15.09
CA GLU A 19 14.61 4.57 15.52
C GLU A 19 13.65 5.39 14.65
N VAL A 20 12.91 6.29 15.28
CA VAL A 20 12.03 7.22 14.57
C VAL A 20 12.83 8.25 13.77
N TYR A 21 12.34 8.57 12.58
CA TYR A 21 12.93 9.56 11.68
C TYR A 21 11.84 10.48 11.12
N LYS A 22 12.23 11.63 10.55
CA LYS A 22 11.29 12.46 9.79
C LYS A 22 11.22 11.97 8.35
N CYS A 23 10.03 11.60 7.88
CA CYS A 23 9.82 11.26 6.48
C CYS A 23 9.94 12.49 5.57
N THR A 24 9.83 12.29 4.25
CA THR A 24 9.90 13.37 3.25
C THR A 24 8.79 14.42 3.41
N GLU A 25 7.66 14.04 4.02
CA GLU A 25 6.55 14.93 4.35
C GLU A 25 6.71 15.58 5.75
N GLY A 26 7.81 15.32 6.45
CA GLY A 26 8.13 15.92 7.75
C GLY A 26 7.48 15.24 8.96
N HIS A 27 6.74 14.14 8.76
CA HIS A 27 6.12 13.37 9.84
C HIS A 27 7.12 12.44 10.53
N LEU A 28 6.95 12.21 11.83
CA LEU A 28 7.70 11.18 12.55
C LEU A 28 7.24 9.79 12.10
N THR A 29 8.19 8.94 11.74
CA THR A 29 7.94 7.62 11.17
C THR A 29 8.94 6.60 11.72
N GLY A 30 8.53 5.35 11.91
CA GLY A 30 9.40 4.25 12.34
C GLY A 30 8.87 2.87 11.95
N GLY A 31 9.52 1.80 12.41
CA GLY A 31 9.16 0.42 12.08
C GLY A 31 9.18 0.19 10.56
N TYR A 32 8.09 -0.38 10.05
CA TYR A 32 7.86 -0.59 8.61
C TYR A 32 7.03 0.56 8.00
N GLY A 33 7.48 1.81 8.18
CA GLY A 33 6.79 2.97 7.59
C GLY A 33 5.59 3.48 8.40
N HIS A 34 5.48 3.14 9.68
CA HIS A 34 4.42 3.62 10.55
C HIS A 34 4.58 5.11 10.85
N LYS A 35 3.61 5.94 10.41
CA LYS A 35 3.53 7.36 10.77
C LYS A 35 2.99 7.52 12.19
N MET A 36 3.84 8.04 13.08
CA MET A 36 3.50 8.28 14.48
C MET A 36 2.36 9.29 14.60
N LEU A 37 1.35 8.95 15.39
CA LEU A 37 0.29 9.87 15.77
C LEU A 37 0.68 10.71 16.98
N GLU A 38 0.00 11.82 17.18
CA GLU A 38 0.21 12.67 18.35
C GLU A 38 -0.08 11.87 19.63
N GLY A 39 0.89 11.83 20.55
CA GLY A 39 0.80 11.08 21.81
C GLY A 39 1.18 9.60 21.72
N GLU A 40 1.46 9.05 20.53
CA GLU A 40 2.02 7.69 20.42
C GLU A 40 3.48 7.66 20.88
N VAL A 41 3.82 6.67 21.70
CA VAL A 41 5.20 6.40 22.13
C VAL A 41 5.83 5.42 21.15
N ALA A 42 7.03 5.78 20.65
CA ALA A 42 7.77 4.91 19.75
C ALA A 42 8.17 3.61 20.47
N PRO A 43 7.88 2.43 19.89
CA PRO A 43 8.39 1.18 20.41
C PRO A 43 9.92 1.15 20.47
N THR A 44 10.46 0.51 21.51
CA THR A 44 11.92 0.38 21.70
C THR A 44 12.48 -0.93 21.15
N ASP A 45 11.62 -1.84 20.68
CA ASP A 45 12.01 -3.15 20.17
C ASP A 45 11.25 -3.53 18.89
N HIS A 46 11.75 -4.57 18.22
CA HIS A 46 11.14 -5.06 16.98
C HIS A 46 9.72 -5.60 17.22
N ALA A 47 9.44 -6.21 18.37
CA ALA A 47 8.15 -6.79 18.68
C ALA A 47 7.05 -5.73 18.78
N GLY A 48 7.31 -4.60 19.45
CA GLY A 48 6.35 -3.49 19.53
C GLY A 48 6.11 -2.85 18.15
N TRP A 49 7.13 -2.73 17.31
CA TRP A 49 6.95 -2.29 15.93
C TRP A 49 6.12 -3.25 15.07
N LEU A 50 6.25 -4.57 15.28
CA LEU A 50 5.41 -5.56 14.60
C LEU A 50 3.93 -5.42 14.98
N VAL A 51 3.61 -5.08 16.23
CA VAL A 51 2.22 -4.82 16.65
C VAL A 51 1.61 -3.64 15.86
N LEU A 52 2.38 -2.55 15.70
CA LEU A 52 1.93 -1.40 14.91
C LEU A 52 1.81 -1.75 13.41
N PHE A 53 2.75 -2.51 12.87
CA PHE A 53 2.69 -3.00 11.49
C PHE A 53 1.42 -3.81 11.24
N GLU A 54 1.09 -4.77 12.12
CA GLU A 54 -0.10 -5.61 11.98
C GLU A 54 -1.39 -4.77 12.00
N ARG A 55 -1.45 -3.76 12.89
CA ARG A 55 -2.57 -2.81 12.95
C ARG A 55 -2.71 -2.02 11.65
N ASP A 56 -1.62 -1.47 11.13
CA ASP A 56 -1.65 -0.65 9.93
C ASP A 56 -1.92 -1.50 8.68
N PHE A 57 -1.39 -2.71 8.63
CA PHE A 57 -1.68 -3.67 7.56
C PHE A 57 -3.16 -4.06 7.55
N ALA A 58 -3.74 -4.35 8.72
CA ALA A 58 -5.18 -4.63 8.81
C ALA A 58 -6.03 -3.45 8.32
N ARG A 59 -5.67 -2.21 8.69
CA ARG A 59 -6.32 -1.00 8.16
C ARG A 59 -6.17 -0.87 6.65
N ALA A 60 -5.02 -1.23 6.10
CA ALA A 60 -4.79 -1.20 4.67
C ALA A 60 -5.64 -2.24 3.92
N VAL A 61 -5.79 -3.44 4.48
CA VAL A 61 -6.70 -4.47 3.93
C VAL A 61 -8.14 -3.97 3.93
N THR A 62 -8.66 -3.46 5.05
CA THR A 62 -10.02 -2.92 5.11
C THR A 62 -10.21 -1.77 4.12
N GLY A 63 -9.28 -0.83 4.05
CA GLY A 63 -9.35 0.28 3.12
C GLY A 63 -9.30 -0.16 1.65
N ALA A 64 -8.54 -1.20 1.32
CA ALA A 64 -8.54 -1.78 -0.03
C ALA A 64 -9.86 -2.48 -0.35
N ASP A 65 -10.43 -3.23 0.60
CA ASP A 65 -11.71 -3.92 0.42
C ASP A 65 -12.85 -2.95 0.18
N ASP A 66 -12.89 -1.83 0.91
CA ASP A 66 -13.89 -0.78 0.69
C ASP A 66 -13.79 -0.18 -0.73
N LEU A 67 -12.57 0.02 -1.23
CA LEU A 67 -12.33 0.52 -2.60
C LEU A 67 -12.68 -0.50 -3.68
N LEU A 68 -12.56 -1.79 -3.36
CA LEU A 68 -12.79 -2.91 -4.25
C LEU A 68 -14.19 -3.51 -4.11
N MET A 69 -15.08 -2.90 -3.32
CA MET A 69 -16.43 -3.40 -3.04
C MET A 69 -17.25 -3.69 -4.31
N LEU A 70 -16.98 -3.01 -5.42
CA LEU A 70 -17.65 -3.20 -6.71
C LEU A 70 -16.90 -4.15 -7.66
N CYS A 71 -15.85 -4.83 -7.19
CA CYS A 71 -15.00 -5.75 -7.96
C CYS A 71 -15.11 -7.18 -7.38
N PRO A 72 -16.27 -7.86 -7.51
CA PRO A 72 -16.53 -9.13 -6.82
C PRO A 72 -15.58 -10.27 -7.22
N ASP A 73 -15.08 -10.24 -8.47
CA ASP A 73 -14.24 -11.30 -9.05
C ASP A 73 -12.79 -10.85 -9.27
N ILE A 74 -12.31 -9.87 -8.49
CA ILE A 74 -10.95 -9.37 -8.64
C ILE A 74 -9.90 -10.46 -8.41
N ASN A 75 -8.87 -10.49 -9.26
CA ASN A 75 -7.73 -11.38 -9.08
C ASN A 75 -7.01 -11.10 -7.74
N ASP A 76 -6.63 -12.15 -7.03
CA ASP A 76 -5.92 -12.05 -5.75
C ASP A 76 -4.65 -11.20 -5.83
N SER A 77 -3.90 -11.29 -6.93
CA SER A 77 -2.69 -10.50 -7.15
C SER A 77 -3.01 -9.01 -7.32
N ALA A 78 -4.12 -8.68 -7.99
CA ALA A 78 -4.58 -7.30 -8.12
C ALA A 78 -5.02 -6.75 -6.76
N ARG A 79 -5.77 -7.53 -5.97
CA ARG A 79 -6.13 -7.17 -4.60
C ARG A 79 -4.90 -6.91 -3.73
N ASN A 80 -3.88 -7.79 -3.79
CA ASN A 80 -2.60 -7.58 -3.07
C ASN A 80 -1.96 -6.24 -3.43
N ILE A 81 -1.91 -5.89 -4.71
CA ILE A 81 -1.33 -4.64 -5.18
C ILE A 81 -2.10 -3.43 -4.62
N VAL A 82 -3.43 -3.49 -4.60
CA VAL A 82 -4.24 -2.40 -4.01
C VAL A 82 -3.98 -2.29 -2.50
N VAL A 83 -3.86 -3.39 -1.76
CA VAL A 83 -3.48 -3.36 -0.34
C VAL A 83 -2.10 -2.70 -0.15
N GLU A 84 -1.11 -3.05 -0.97
CA GLU A 84 0.22 -2.43 -0.93
C GLU A 84 0.17 -0.92 -1.23
N MET A 85 -0.68 -0.48 -2.16
CA MET A 85 -0.90 0.94 -2.45
C MET A 85 -1.56 1.66 -1.27
N VAL A 86 -2.61 1.05 -0.71
CA VAL A 86 -3.34 1.61 0.44
C VAL A 86 -2.41 1.72 1.66
N TYR A 87 -1.52 0.75 1.88
CA TYR A 87 -0.52 0.84 2.95
C TYR A 87 0.41 2.05 2.76
N GLN A 88 0.89 2.27 1.52
CA GLN A 88 1.83 3.35 1.22
C GLN A 88 1.21 4.75 1.34
N MET A 89 0.00 4.96 0.82
CA MET A 89 -0.56 6.30 0.62
C MET A 89 -1.98 6.49 1.18
N GLY A 90 -2.48 5.50 1.91
CA GLY A 90 -3.81 5.51 2.53
C GLY A 90 -4.95 5.28 1.52
N ALA A 91 -6.08 4.78 2.04
CA ALA A 91 -7.26 4.47 1.23
C ALA A 91 -7.81 5.72 0.52
N TYR A 92 -7.79 6.87 1.19
CA TYR A 92 -8.20 8.13 0.58
C TYR A 92 -7.29 8.52 -0.60
N GLY A 93 -5.98 8.28 -0.54
CA GLY A 93 -5.07 8.50 -1.65
C GLY A 93 -5.43 7.63 -2.85
N VAL A 94 -5.62 6.32 -2.60
CA VAL A 94 -5.96 5.34 -3.63
C VAL A 94 -7.36 5.57 -4.22
N SER A 95 -8.32 6.08 -3.45
CA SER A 95 -9.68 6.43 -3.93
C SER A 95 -9.70 7.42 -5.09
N LYS A 96 -8.61 8.18 -5.28
CA LYS A 96 -8.47 9.16 -6.36
C LYS A 96 -8.05 8.55 -7.69
N PHE A 97 -7.61 7.28 -7.71
CA PHE A 97 -7.21 6.55 -8.92
C PHE A 97 -8.44 5.99 -9.64
N LYS A 98 -9.33 6.90 -10.07
CA LYS A 98 -10.64 6.53 -10.63
C LYS A 98 -10.53 5.65 -11.88
N GLY A 99 -9.58 5.93 -12.76
CA GLY A 99 -9.36 5.14 -13.97
C GLY A 99 -8.86 3.73 -13.65
N MET A 100 -7.88 3.61 -12.74
CA MET A 100 -7.40 2.30 -12.26
C MET A 100 -8.53 1.50 -11.61
N LEU A 101 -9.29 2.10 -10.69
CA LEU A 101 -10.41 1.41 -10.01
C LEU A 101 -11.48 0.98 -11.01
N LYS A 102 -11.75 1.79 -12.04
CA LYS A 102 -12.69 1.41 -13.11
C LYS A 102 -12.15 0.25 -13.94
N ALA A 103 -10.87 0.29 -14.32
CA ALA A 103 -10.23 -0.80 -15.06
C ALA A 103 -10.23 -2.11 -14.25
N LEU A 104 -9.98 -2.04 -12.94
CA LEU A 104 -10.08 -3.20 -12.04
C LEU A 104 -11.50 -3.77 -11.98
N GLN A 105 -12.52 -2.90 -11.93
CA GLN A 105 -13.93 -3.32 -11.99
C GLN A 105 -14.25 -4.05 -13.29
N ASP A 106 -13.64 -3.63 -14.40
CA ASP A 106 -13.83 -4.23 -15.72
C ASP A 106 -12.92 -5.45 -15.98
N GLY A 107 -12.07 -5.82 -15.00
CA GLY A 107 -11.09 -6.91 -15.13
C GLY A 107 -9.92 -6.60 -16.07
N ASP A 108 -9.74 -5.34 -16.47
CA ASP A 108 -8.69 -4.89 -17.37
C ASP A 108 -7.43 -4.50 -16.59
N TYR A 109 -6.64 -5.50 -16.20
CA TYR A 109 -5.42 -5.29 -15.41
C TYR A 109 -4.32 -4.56 -16.21
N LYS A 110 -4.32 -4.67 -17.54
CA LYS A 110 -3.39 -3.92 -18.40
C LYS A 110 -3.72 -2.43 -18.34
N GLN A 111 -4.98 -2.04 -18.50
CA GLN A 111 -5.37 -0.65 -18.36
C GLN A 111 -5.14 -0.16 -16.92
N ALA A 112 -5.44 -0.99 -15.90
CA ALA A 112 -5.17 -0.63 -14.51
C ALA A 112 -3.68 -0.29 -14.29
N SER A 113 -2.77 -1.05 -14.90
CA SER A 113 -1.33 -0.76 -14.82
C SER A 113 -0.93 0.57 -15.45
N VAL A 114 -1.56 0.96 -16.56
CA VAL A 114 -1.32 2.26 -17.22
C VAL A 114 -1.82 3.39 -16.33
N GLU A 115 -3.02 3.26 -15.78
CA GLU A 115 -3.64 4.23 -14.87
C GLU A 115 -2.86 4.38 -13.54
N MET A 116 -2.21 3.32 -13.06
CA MET A 116 -1.30 3.39 -11.91
C MET A 116 -0.12 4.34 -12.20
N LEU A 117 0.44 4.30 -13.41
CA LEU A 117 1.60 5.08 -13.81
C LEU A 117 1.24 6.52 -14.22
N ASP A 118 0.00 6.77 -14.64
CA ASP A 118 -0.52 8.13 -14.84
C ASP A 118 -0.95 8.77 -13.51
N SER A 119 -0.01 8.86 -12.57
CA SER A 119 -0.29 9.37 -11.23
C SER A 119 0.84 10.21 -10.66
N ARG A 120 0.52 11.11 -9.73
CA ARG A 120 1.54 11.82 -8.94
C ARG A 120 2.39 10.85 -8.13
N TRP A 121 1.77 9.77 -7.65
CA TRP A 121 2.45 8.71 -6.92
C TRP A 121 3.59 8.09 -7.74
N ALA A 122 3.35 7.79 -9.02
CA ALA A 122 4.38 7.28 -9.91
C ALA A 122 5.55 8.26 -10.12
N LYS A 123 5.29 9.57 -10.06
CA LYS A 123 6.36 10.59 -10.12
C LYS A 123 7.15 10.68 -8.80
N GLN A 124 6.49 10.46 -7.65
CA GLN A 124 7.10 10.55 -6.33
C GLN A 124 7.92 9.30 -5.97
N THR A 125 7.43 8.11 -6.32
CA THR A 125 8.11 6.83 -6.05
C THR A 125 8.19 5.96 -7.32
N PRO A 126 8.93 6.40 -8.36
CA PRO A 126 8.88 5.78 -9.69
C PRO A 126 9.29 4.31 -9.71
N ASN A 127 10.32 3.93 -8.96
CA ASN A 127 10.79 2.55 -8.94
C ASN A 127 9.75 1.58 -8.36
N ARG A 128 9.05 2.00 -7.29
CA ARG A 128 7.99 1.18 -6.67
C ARG A 128 6.76 1.13 -7.57
N ALA A 129 6.32 2.27 -8.09
CA ALA A 129 5.17 2.34 -8.98
C ALA A 129 5.36 1.48 -10.24
N ASN A 130 6.54 1.54 -10.88
CA ASN A 130 6.86 0.70 -12.04
C ASN A 130 6.80 -0.81 -11.72
N ARG A 131 7.42 -1.26 -10.61
CA ARG A 131 7.34 -2.68 -10.20
C ARG A 131 5.92 -3.14 -9.95
N MET A 132 5.10 -2.31 -9.29
CA MET A 132 3.72 -2.66 -8.97
C MET A 132 2.82 -2.66 -10.22
N ALA A 133 3.01 -1.69 -11.11
CA ALA A 133 2.30 -1.64 -12.39
C ALA A 133 2.69 -2.83 -13.29
N GLU A 134 3.97 -3.21 -13.34
CA GLU A 134 4.41 -4.41 -14.07
C GLU A 134 3.78 -5.68 -13.52
N ARG A 135 3.67 -5.82 -12.19
CA ARG A 135 2.93 -6.93 -11.56
C ARG A 135 1.47 -6.93 -11.96
N MET A 136 0.82 -5.75 -11.97
CA MET A 136 -0.59 -5.62 -12.39
C MET A 136 -0.78 -6.01 -13.86
N ALA A 137 0.11 -5.57 -14.76
CA ALA A 137 0.02 -5.85 -16.19
C ALA A 137 0.19 -7.33 -16.57
N ASN A 138 0.82 -8.12 -15.68
CA ASN A 138 1.13 -9.54 -15.86
C ASN A 138 0.13 -10.49 -15.17
N ILE A 139 -1.01 -9.96 -14.70
CA ILE A 139 -2.15 -10.75 -14.23
C ILE A 139 -2.93 -11.29 -15.43
#